data_AF-A0A0A9AAH8-F1
#
_entry.id   AF-A0A0A9AAH8-F1
#
_cell.length_a   1.000
_cell.length_b   1.000
_cell.length_c   1.000
_cell.angle_alpha   90.00
_cell.angle_beta   90.00
_cell.angle_gamma   90.00
#
_symmetry.space_group_name_H-M   'P 1'
#
loop_
_entity.id
_entity.type
_entity.pdbx_description
1 polymer ?
#
loop_
_entity_poly.entity_id
_entity_poly.type
_entity_poly.pdbx_seq_one_letter_code
_entity_poly.pdbx_strand_id
1 'polypeptide(L)'
;MSEFVATDYGSVKGVEIYSSETGAWSYSMSAWDYEEISEGSPSVFFNCLLHFVTFKFAIVAVDVEGESWWVLPMPEDIDDYNSWEPGFIGRYQGNLCYINEFDYESDMSVWVLEDYGTEEWILKHQVSIQRLTEKITTPPESIYYHLITVHPDCNWIFYIAGSDHTLMAYDMDRDEVHVIKNLGSDCWLPCIPYVPFYVESLTDGH
;
A
#
# COMPACT_ATOMS: atom_id res chain seq x y z
N MET A 1 10.97 -10.42 -4.77
CA MET A 1 11.16 -9.06 -4.22
C MET A 1 11.28 -8.12 -5.41
N SER A 2 10.76 -6.91 -5.32
CA SER A 2 10.87 -5.92 -6.39
C SER A 2 11.31 -4.58 -5.82
N GLU A 3 12.17 -3.89 -6.53
CA GLU A 3 12.67 -2.56 -6.19
C GLU A 3 12.50 -1.65 -7.40
N PHE A 4 12.00 -0.43 -7.18
CA PHE A 4 11.93 0.56 -8.24
C PHE A 4 13.29 1.23 -8.41
N VAL A 5 13.76 1.33 -9.65
CA VAL A 5 15.01 2.03 -9.97
C VAL A 5 14.69 3.47 -10.32
N ALA A 6 15.02 4.40 -9.44
CA ALA A 6 14.82 5.82 -9.67
C ALA A 6 15.92 6.44 -10.57
N THR A 7 15.58 7.53 -11.25
CA THR A 7 16.51 8.45 -11.89
C THR A 7 17.07 9.44 -10.87
N ASP A 8 18.09 10.21 -11.24
CA ASP A 8 18.66 11.30 -10.43
C ASP A 8 17.63 12.39 -10.05
N TYR A 9 16.45 12.38 -10.65
CA TYR A 9 15.34 13.32 -10.41
C TYR A 9 14.18 12.71 -9.62
N GLY A 10 14.33 11.47 -9.10
CA GLY A 10 13.33 10.81 -8.26
C GLY A 10 12.22 10.07 -9.01
N SER A 11 12.24 10.09 -10.34
CA SER A 11 11.28 9.33 -11.15
C SER A 11 11.75 7.93 -11.46
N VAL A 12 10.84 6.96 -11.48
CA VAL A 12 11.19 5.56 -11.78
C VAL A 12 11.55 5.38 -13.25
N LYS A 13 12.76 4.87 -13.49
CA LYS A 13 13.31 4.47 -14.79
C LYS A 13 12.89 3.05 -15.19
N GLY A 14 12.49 2.23 -14.23
CA GLY A 14 12.16 0.83 -14.41
C GLY A 14 12.06 0.09 -13.09
N VAL A 15 11.79 -1.21 -13.16
CA VAL A 15 11.67 -2.08 -12.00
C VAL A 15 12.75 -3.15 -12.05
N GLU A 16 13.38 -3.41 -10.91
CA GLU A 16 14.23 -4.58 -10.69
C GLU A 16 13.45 -5.63 -9.93
N ILE A 17 13.41 -6.85 -10.47
CA ILE A 17 12.64 -7.95 -9.91
C ILE A 17 13.61 -9.08 -9.57
N TYR A 18 13.63 -9.46 -8.30
CA TYR A 18 14.40 -10.59 -7.81
C TYR A 18 13.62 -11.89 -7.96
N SER A 19 14.19 -12.85 -8.69
CA SER A 19 13.71 -14.22 -8.78
C SER A 19 14.40 -15.10 -7.74
N SER A 20 13.61 -15.73 -6.88
CA SER A 20 14.11 -16.73 -5.92
C SER A 20 14.52 -18.04 -6.59
N GLU A 21 13.99 -18.35 -7.79
CA GLU A 21 14.33 -19.56 -8.54
C GLU A 21 15.73 -19.46 -9.14
N THR A 22 16.06 -18.33 -9.77
CA THR A 22 17.35 -18.12 -10.41
C THR A 22 18.38 -17.47 -9.48
N GLY A 23 17.94 -16.87 -8.39
CA GLY A 23 18.76 -16.10 -7.47
C GLY A 23 19.30 -14.80 -8.08
N ALA A 24 18.70 -14.31 -9.17
CA ALA A 24 19.15 -13.16 -9.94
C ALA A 24 18.11 -12.05 -9.97
N TRP A 25 18.60 -10.82 -10.17
CA TRP A 25 17.78 -9.64 -10.45
C TRP A 25 17.61 -9.48 -11.96
N SER A 26 16.39 -9.18 -12.40
CA SER A 26 16.08 -8.77 -13.77
C SER A 26 15.60 -7.32 -13.79
N TYR A 27 16.21 -6.48 -14.62
CA TYR A 27 15.79 -5.11 -14.84
C TYR A 27 14.86 -5.02 -16.04
N SER A 28 13.74 -4.34 -15.88
CA SER A 28 12.84 -3.98 -16.98
C SER A 28 12.60 -2.46 -16.99
N MET A 29 12.77 -1.85 -18.16
CA MET A 29 12.59 -0.41 -18.34
C MET A 29 11.10 -0.06 -18.32
N SER A 30 10.71 1.02 -17.66
CA SER A 30 9.31 1.44 -17.65
C SER A 30 8.84 1.78 -19.07
N ALA A 31 7.65 1.30 -19.45
CA ALA A 31 6.99 1.70 -20.69
C ALA A 31 6.36 3.12 -20.60
N TRP A 32 6.37 3.71 -19.41
CA TRP A 32 5.76 5.00 -19.08
C TRP A 32 6.82 6.10 -18.96
N ASP A 33 6.44 7.33 -19.33
CA ASP A 33 7.30 8.50 -19.26
C ASP A 33 7.73 8.81 -17.81
N TYR A 34 8.86 9.52 -17.72
CA TYR A 34 9.71 9.80 -16.56
C TYR A 34 9.05 10.53 -15.35
N GLU A 35 7.74 10.44 -15.13
CA GLU A 35 7.03 11.25 -14.13
C GLU A 35 5.95 10.50 -13.33
N GLU A 36 5.77 9.19 -13.53
CA GLU A 36 4.56 8.51 -13.02
C GLU A 36 4.73 7.70 -11.73
N ILE A 37 5.95 7.42 -11.25
CA ILE A 37 6.17 6.57 -10.06
C ILE A 37 7.34 7.14 -9.25
N SER A 38 7.27 7.06 -7.92
CA SER A 38 8.36 7.41 -7.00
C SER A 38 8.97 6.18 -6.34
N GLU A 39 10.25 6.31 -5.98
CA GLU A 39 10.89 5.40 -5.04
C GLU A 39 10.07 5.35 -3.73
N GLY A 40 9.78 4.15 -3.24
CA GLY A 40 8.97 3.95 -2.04
C GLY A 40 7.45 3.93 -2.25
N SER A 41 6.95 4.13 -3.47
CA SER A 41 5.52 3.95 -3.77
C SER A 41 5.05 2.55 -3.34
N PRO A 42 3.95 2.43 -2.56
CA PRO A 42 3.40 1.14 -2.18
C PRO A 42 3.16 0.27 -3.42
N SER A 43 3.64 -0.97 -3.37
CA SER A 43 3.43 -1.95 -4.42
C SER A 43 3.14 -3.30 -3.81
N VAL A 44 2.41 -4.13 -4.55
CA VAL A 44 2.00 -5.44 -4.08
C VAL A 44 2.03 -6.46 -5.20
N PHE A 45 2.48 -7.67 -4.89
CA PHE A 45 2.46 -8.77 -5.85
C PHE A 45 1.17 -9.58 -5.71
N PHE A 46 0.42 -9.70 -6.80
CA PHE A 46 -0.86 -10.38 -6.85
C PHE A 46 -1.12 -10.97 -8.25
N ASN A 47 -1.69 -12.17 -8.34
CA ASN A 47 -1.96 -12.86 -9.61
C ASN A 47 -0.77 -12.91 -10.60
N CYS A 48 0.45 -13.11 -10.08
CA CYS A 48 1.70 -13.12 -10.85
C CYS A 48 2.08 -11.77 -11.49
N LEU A 49 1.45 -10.68 -11.04
CA LEU A 49 1.72 -9.32 -11.49
C LEU A 49 2.14 -8.46 -10.30
N LEU A 50 2.97 -7.45 -10.56
CA LEU A 50 3.26 -6.39 -9.62
C LEU A 50 2.26 -5.25 -9.84
N HIS A 51 1.54 -4.86 -8.79
CA HIS A 51 0.59 -3.77 -8.79
C HIS A 51 1.13 -2.57 -8.01
N PHE A 52 0.88 -1.37 -8.50
CA PHE A 52 1.23 -0.10 -7.83
C PHE A 52 0.34 1.04 -8.32
N VAL A 53 0.32 2.15 -7.59
CA VAL A 53 -0.43 3.36 -7.95
C VAL A 53 0.54 4.44 -8.45
N THR A 54 0.22 5.07 -9.57
CA THR A 54 1.01 6.15 -10.15
C THR A 54 0.63 7.52 -9.59
N PHE A 55 1.50 8.52 -9.77
CA PHE A 55 1.21 9.93 -9.43
C PHE A 55 0.04 10.54 -10.20
N LYS A 56 -0.41 9.89 -11.28
CA LYS A 56 -1.62 10.28 -12.01
C LYS A 56 -2.85 9.51 -11.54
N PHE A 57 -2.79 8.92 -10.34
CA PHE A 57 -3.88 8.18 -9.70
C PHE A 57 -4.37 7.00 -10.53
N ALA A 58 -3.46 6.34 -11.26
CA ALA A 58 -3.77 5.13 -12.02
C ALA A 58 -3.23 3.90 -11.30
N ILE A 59 -4.05 2.85 -11.19
CA ILE A 59 -3.61 1.54 -10.71
C ILE A 59 -3.04 0.78 -11.89
N VAL A 60 -1.77 0.39 -11.80
CA VAL A 60 -1.04 -0.28 -12.86
C VAL A 60 -0.65 -1.68 -12.40
N ALA A 61 -0.79 -2.65 -13.29
CA ALA A 61 -0.27 -4.00 -13.14
C ALA A 61 0.83 -4.24 -14.19
N VAL A 62 1.91 -4.90 -13.80
CA VAL A 62 3.02 -5.27 -14.69
C VAL A 62 3.43 -6.71 -14.45
N ASP A 63 3.72 -7.45 -15.52
CA ASP A 63 4.24 -8.82 -15.37
C ASP A 63 5.67 -8.83 -14.79
N VAL A 64 6.10 -10.00 -14.33
CA VAL A 64 7.41 -10.18 -13.70
C VAL A 64 8.61 -9.91 -14.63
N GLU A 65 8.39 -9.90 -15.94
CA GLU A 65 9.40 -9.60 -16.96
C GLU A 65 9.38 -8.11 -17.33
N GLY A 66 8.31 -7.40 -16.94
CA GLY A 66 8.06 -6.00 -17.27
C GLY A 66 7.68 -5.77 -18.74
N GLU A 67 7.26 -6.82 -19.46
CA GLU A 67 6.96 -6.74 -20.90
C GLU A 67 5.53 -6.27 -21.17
N SER A 68 4.59 -6.67 -20.31
CA SER A 68 3.17 -6.40 -20.44
C SER A 68 2.67 -5.59 -19.26
N TRP A 69 1.84 -4.61 -19.57
CA TRP A 69 1.36 -3.59 -18.65
C TRP A 69 -0.14 -3.39 -18.85
N TRP A 70 -0.87 -3.26 -17.74
CA TRP A 70 -2.31 -3.04 -17.72
C TRP A 70 -2.66 -1.90 -16.78
N VAL A 71 -3.64 -1.10 -17.16
CA VAL A 71 -4.24 -0.10 -16.27
C VAL A 71 -5.57 -0.66 -15.79
N LEU A 72 -5.70 -0.82 -14.47
CA LEU A 72 -6.95 -1.20 -13.84
C LEU A 72 -7.83 0.05 -13.69
N PRO A 73 -9.16 -0.06 -13.80
CA PRO A 73 -10.05 1.04 -13.48
C PRO A 73 -9.88 1.43 -12.02
N MET A 74 -10.02 2.72 -11.72
CA MET A 74 -10.13 3.20 -10.35
C MET A 74 -11.52 2.88 -9.78
N PRO A 75 -11.68 2.72 -8.47
CA PRO A 75 -13.00 2.64 -7.85
C PRO A 75 -13.85 3.89 -8.17
N GLU A 76 -15.11 3.71 -8.56
CA GLU A 76 -15.96 4.77 -9.17
C GLU A 76 -16.19 6.00 -8.26
N ASP A 77 -16.19 5.82 -6.95
CA ASP A 77 -16.52 6.87 -5.97
C ASP A 77 -15.28 7.65 -5.45
N ILE A 78 -14.12 7.48 -6.10
CA ILE A 78 -12.87 8.12 -5.66
C ILE A 78 -12.55 9.33 -6.53
N ASP A 79 -12.60 10.52 -5.93
CA ASP A 79 -12.13 11.77 -6.53
C ASP A 79 -10.69 12.10 -6.10
N ASP A 80 -9.77 11.20 -6.42
CA ASP A 80 -8.35 11.31 -6.07
C ASP A 80 -7.63 12.42 -6.84
N TYR A 81 -8.24 12.99 -7.88
CA TYR A 81 -7.66 14.08 -8.67
C TYR A 81 -7.39 15.35 -7.87
N ASN A 82 -8.06 15.51 -6.72
CA ASN A 82 -7.83 16.61 -5.78
C ASN A 82 -6.86 16.24 -4.65
N SER A 83 -6.39 14.99 -4.58
CA SER A 83 -5.40 14.55 -3.59
C SER A 83 -4.00 14.95 -4.01
N TRP A 84 -3.10 15.04 -3.03
CA TRP A 84 -1.69 15.37 -3.26
C TRP A 84 -0.82 14.12 -3.40
N GLU A 85 -1.21 12.99 -2.79
CA GLU A 85 -0.51 11.71 -2.92
C GLU A 85 -1.44 10.60 -3.45
N PRO A 86 -0.89 9.63 -4.20
CA PRO A 86 -1.65 8.49 -4.67
C PRO A 86 -2.09 7.58 -3.50
N GLY A 87 -3.26 6.96 -3.64
CA GLY A 87 -3.73 5.96 -2.70
C GLY A 87 -2.82 4.73 -2.56
N PHE A 88 -3.11 3.92 -1.54
CA PHE A 88 -2.37 2.71 -1.19
C PHE A 88 -2.93 1.47 -1.88
N ILE A 89 -2.07 0.66 -2.49
CA ILE A 89 -2.42 -0.67 -3.01
C ILE A 89 -1.85 -1.76 -2.10
N GLY A 90 -2.64 -2.80 -1.84
CA GLY A 90 -2.25 -3.89 -0.96
C GLY A 90 -3.07 -5.15 -1.17
N ARG A 91 -3.07 -6.01 -0.15
CA ARG A 91 -3.89 -7.23 -0.12
C ARG A 91 -4.80 -7.22 1.09
N TYR A 92 -6.04 -7.63 0.88
CA TYR A 92 -7.04 -7.82 1.91
C TYR A 92 -7.74 -9.16 1.67
N GLN A 93 -7.69 -10.05 2.67
CA GLN A 93 -8.31 -11.38 2.62
C GLN A 93 -7.98 -12.18 1.36
N GLY A 94 -6.73 -12.08 0.92
CA GLY A 94 -6.22 -12.76 -0.26
C GLY A 94 -6.42 -12.00 -1.57
N ASN A 95 -7.32 -11.01 -1.63
CA ASN A 95 -7.66 -10.22 -2.81
C ASN A 95 -6.86 -8.92 -2.89
N LEU A 96 -6.81 -8.30 -4.07
CA LEU A 96 -6.24 -6.97 -4.26
C LEU A 96 -7.14 -5.93 -3.58
N CYS A 97 -6.55 -5.01 -2.81
CA CYS A 97 -7.28 -3.90 -2.21
C CYS A 97 -6.62 -2.57 -2.51
N TYR A 98 -7.45 -1.56 -2.70
CA TYR A 98 -7.06 -0.17 -2.83
C TYR A 98 -7.64 0.61 -1.64
N ILE A 99 -6.85 1.50 -1.07
CA ILE A 99 -7.24 2.39 0.02
C ILE A 99 -6.90 3.81 -0.42
N ASN A 100 -7.88 4.71 -0.41
CA ASN A 100 -7.64 6.10 -0.78
C ASN A 100 -6.68 6.77 0.20
N GLU A 101 -5.97 7.79 -0.29
CA GLU A 101 -5.26 8.67 0.60
C GLU A 101 -6.27 9.43 1.49
N PHE A 102 -5.87 9.61 2.74
CA PHE A 102 -6.63 10.37 3.72
C PHE A 102 -6.24 11.83 3.69
N ASP A 103 -7.23 12.69 3.49
CA ASP A 103 -7.12 14.11 3.86
C ASP A 103 -7.97 14.36 5.12
N TYR A 104 -7.76 15.50 5.78
CA TYR A 104 -8.55 15.98 6.93
C TYR A 104 -10.06 16.00 6.67
N GLU A 105 -10.47 16.02 5.41
CA GLU A 105 -11.86 16.11 4.97
C GLU A 105 -12.43 14.78 4.43
N SER A 106 -11.63 13.71 4.29
CA SER A 106 -12.05 12.43 3.71
C SER A 106 -11.96 11.25 4.68
N ASP A 107 -12.92 10.33 4.55
CA ASP A 107 -12.92 9.06 5.27
C ASP A 107 -11.98 8.04 4.57
N MET A 108 -11.42 7.09 5.33
CA MET A 108 -10.80 5.90 4.72
C MET A 108 -11.88 5.12 4.03
N SER A 109 -11.61 4.67 2.82
CA SER A 109 -12.41 3.71 2.11
C SER A 109 -11.52 2.57 1.65
N VAL A 110 -11.86 1.35 2.05
CA VAL A 110 -11.15 0.13 1.63
C VAL A 110 -11.97 -0.54 0.54
N TRP A 111 -11.44 -0.47 -0.68
CA TRP A 111 -12.01 -1.08 -1.86
C TRP A 111 -11.30 -2.39 -2.16
N VAL A 112 -12.06 -3.42 -2.51
CA VAL A 112 -11.53 -4.76 -2.76
C VAL A 112 -11.99 -5.25 -4.13
N LEU A 113 -11.04 -5.76 -4.90
CA LEU A 113 -11.29 -6.41 -6.18
C LEU A 113 -11.42 -7.92 -5.93
N GLU A 114 -12.64 -8.39 -5.66
CA GLU A 114 -12.92 -9.80 -5.31
C GLU A 114 -12.83 -10.74 -6.50
N ASP A 115 -13.27 -10.27 -7.68
CA ASP A 115 -13.07 -10.94 -8.96
C ASP A 115 -12.16 -10.07 -9.82
N TYR A 116 -10.92 -10.53 -9.99
CA TYR A 116 -9.93 -9.80 -10.78
C TYR A 116 -10.36 -9.66 -12.26
N GLY A 117 -11.17 -10.59 -12.78
CA GLY A 117 -11.58 -10.59 -14.18
C GLY A 117 -12.71 -9.62 -14.53
N THR A 118 -13.48 -9.16 -13.54
CA THR A 118 -14.55 -8.17 -13.77
C THR A 118 -14.03 -6.74 -13.69
N GLU A 119 -12.89 -6.53 -13.03
CA GLU A 119 -12.33 -5.20 -12.75
C GLU A 119 -13.29 -4.31 -11.92
N GLU A 120 -14.25 -4.92 -11.22
CA GLU A 120 -15.25 -4.23 -10.39
C GLU A 120 -14.78 -4.12 -8.93
N TRP A 121 -14.55 -2.89 -8.47
CA TRP A 121 -14.17 -2.61 -7.08
C TRP A 121 -15.38 -2.56 -6.15
N ILE A 122 -15.27 -3.23 -5.00
CA ILE A 122 -16.33 -3.28 -3.99
C ILE A 122 -15.84 -2.59 -2.71
N LEU A 123 -16.57 -1.57 -2.26
CA LEU A 123 -16.32 -0.93 -0.97
C LEU A 123 -16.65 -1.92 0.16
N LYS A 124 -15.64 -2.30 0.96
CA LYS A 124 -15.82 -3.23 2.09
C LYS A 124 -15.86 -2.52 3.43
N HIS A 125 -15.09 -1.44 3.55
CA HIS A 125 -14.94 -0.77 4.83
C HIS A 125 -14.82 0.74 4.63
N GLN A 126 -15.42 1.50 5.53
CA GLN A 126 -15.29 2.95 5.58
C GLN A 126 -15.13 3.41 7.02
N VAL A 127 -14.15 4.27 7.30
CA VAL A 127 -13.91 4.78 8.65
C VAL A 127 -13.47 6.23 8.61
N SER A 128 -14.03 7.04 9.51
CA SER A 128 -13.74 8.46 9.54
C SER A 128 -12.37 8.77 10.09
N ILE A 129 -11.80 9.88 9.63
CA ILE A 129 -10.55 10.40 10.18
C ILE A 129 -10.65 10.63 11.69
N GLN A 130 -11.80 11.12 12.19
CA GLN A 130 -12.02 11.33 13.63
C GLN A 130 -11.87 10.03 14.44
N ARG A 131 -12.31 8.90 13.89
CA ARG A 131 -12.13 7.59 14.52
C ARG A 131 -10.66 7.20 14.53
N LEU A 132 -9.96 7.31 13.40
CA LEU A 132 -8.55 6.95 13.27
C LEU A 132 -7.61 7.83 14.09
N THR A 133 -8.01 9.08 14.33
CA THR A 133 -7.28 10.08 15.12
C THR A 133 -7.62 10.05 16.60
N GLU A 134 -8.64 9.30 17.05
CA GLU A 134 -9.27 9.50 18.37
C GLU A 134 -8.30 9.34 19.56
N LYS A 135 -7.18 8.63 19.36
CA LYS A 135 -6.16 8.34 20.39
C LYS A 135 -4.89 9.16 20.26
N ILE A 136 -4.84 10.10 19.32
CA ILE A 136 -3.66 10.96 19.10
C ILE A 136 -3.79 12.22 19.95
N THR A 137 -2.67 12.69 20.47
CA THR A 137 -2.59 13.88 21.32
C THR A 137 -2.37 15.18 20.54
N THR A 138 -1.95 15.08 19.28
CA THR A 138 -1.67 16.22 18.39
C THR A 138 -2.96 16.93 17.96
N PRO A 139 -2.95 18.27 17.78
CA PRO A 139 -4.10 19.01 17.29
C PRO A 139 -4.59 18.51 15.92
N PRO A 140 -5.92 18.51 15.66
CA PRO A 140 -6.53 18.03 14.41
C PRO A 140 -5.95 18.63 13.14
N GLU A 141 -5.50 19.89 13.16
CA GLU A 141 -4.98 20.62 12.00
C GLU A 141 -3.52 20.25 11.64
N SER A 142 -2.88 19.37 12.42
CA SER A 142 -1.47 18.98 12.26
C SER A 142 -1.31 17.46 12.17
N ILE A 143 -2.40 16.75 11.85
CA ILE A 143 -2.42 15.30 11.75
C ILE A 143 -2.22 14.86 10.30
N TYR A 144 -0.97 14.60 9.94
CA TYR A 144 -0.67 13.80 8.75
C TYR A 144 -0.64 12.31 9.12
N TYR A 145 -0.86 11.48 8.11
CA TYR A 145 -0.85 10.03 8.23
C TYR A 145 -0.11 9.38 7.09
N HIS A 146 0.42 8.19 7.34
CA HIS A 146 1.03 7.38 6.30
C HIS A 146 0.64 5.91 6.50
N LEU A 147 -0.06 5.34 5.52
CA LEU A 147 -0.40 3.92 5.50
C LEU A 147 0.87 3.10 5.32
N ILE A 148 1.08 2.12 6.20
CA ILE A 148 2.23 1.20 6.12
C ILE A 148 1.83 -0.07 5.40
N THR A 149 0.77 -0.73 5.90
CA THR A 149 0.36 -2.03 5.37
C THR A 149 -1.03 -2.44 5.85
N VAL A 150 -1.67 -3.31 5.06
CA VAL A 150 -2.81 -4.12 5.48
C VAL A 150 -2.27 -5.49 5.87
N HIS A 151 -2.54 -5.94 7.10
CA HIS A 151 -2.06 -7.22 7.55
C HIS A 151 -2.71 -8.35 6.74
N PRO A 152 -1.94 -9.35 6.24
CA PRO A 152 -2.50 -10.38 5.38
C PRO A 152 -3.43 -11.35 6.11
N ASP A 153 -3.19 -11.60 7.41
CA ASP A 153 -3.88 -12.65 8.17
C ASP A 153 -4.91 -12.12 9.19
N CYS A 154 -4.94 -10.82 9.42
CA CYS A 154 -5.94 -10.20 10.30
C CYS A 154 -6.42 -8.92 9.63
N ASN A 155 -7.67 -8.52 9.86
CA ASN A 155 -8.27 -7.36 9.21
C ASN A 155 -7.77 -6.06 9.86
N TRP A 156 -6.44 -5.91 10.00
CA TRP A 156 -5.79 -4.79 10.63
C TRP A 156 -5.03 -3.94 9.61
N ILE A 157 -5.13 -2.63 9.78
CA ILE A 157 -4.38 -1.65 9.00
C ILE A 157 -3.36 -0.99 9.92
N PHE A 158 -2.09 -1.00 9.54
CA PHE A 158 -1.03 -0.31 10.27
C PHE A 158 -0.66 0.99 9.57
N TYR A 159 -0.51 2.05 10.36
CA TYR A 159 -0.27 3.39 9.86
C TYR A 159 0.50 4.24 10.87
N ILE A 160 1.25 5.23 10.37
CA ILE A 160 1.89 6.28 11.18
C ILE A 160 0.98 7.49 11.23
N ALA A 161 0.97 8.16 12.36
CA ALA A 161 -0.02 9.17 12.70
C ALA A 161 0.56 10.32 13.53
N GLY A 162 0.19 11.56 13.15
CA GLY A 162 0.47 12.75 13.93
C GLY A 162 1.93 13.20 13.93
N SER A 163 2.18 14.38 14.50
CA SER A 163 3.49 15.05 14.52
C SER A 163 4.58 14.30 15.29
N ASP A 164 4.21 13.36 16.14
CA ASP A 164 5.12 12.53 16.94
C ASP A 164 5.38 11.15 16.32
N HIS A 165 4.93 10.94 15.07
CA HIS A 165 5.06 9.71 14.31
C HIS A 165 4.60 8.48 15.11
N THR A 166 3.41 8.54 15.68
CA THR A 166 2.86 7.43 16.45
C THR A 166 2.43 6.29 15.51
N LEU A 167 2.96 5.09 15.75
CA LEU A 167 2.53 3.85 15.10
C LEU A 167 1.20 3.40 15.69
N MET A 168 0.22 3.25 14.81
CA MET A 168 -1.16 2.90 15.10
C MET A 168 -1.55 1.62 14.37
N ALA A 169 -2.56 0.93 14.90
CA ALA A 169 -3.29 -0.12 14.20
C ALA A 169 -4.79 0.15 14.26
N TYR A 170 -5.48 -0.10 13.16
CA TYR A 170 -6.93 -0.08 13.08
C TYR A 170 -7.45 -1.50 12.86
N ASP A 171 -8.22 -2.01 13.81
CA ASP A 171 -8.94 -3.29 13.73
C ASP A 171 -10.28 -3.07 13.02
N MET A 172 -10.37 -3.51 11.76
CA MET A 172 -11.59 -3.37 10.95
C MET A 172 -12.73 -4.28 11.45
N ASP A 173 -12.44 -5.40 12.12
CA ASP A 173 -13.48 -6.31 12.63
C ASP A 173 -14.21 -5.71 13.82
N ARG A 174 -13.50 -4.93 14.64
CA ARG A 174 -14.01 -4.33 15.87
C ARG A 174 -14.35 -2.85 15.74
N ASP A 175 -13.94 -2.22 14.65
CA ASP A 175 -13.94 -0.76 14.51
C ASP A 175 -13.21 -0.07 15.69
N GLU A 176 -12.01 -0.59 16.00
CA GLU A 176 -11.19 -0.12 17.12
C GLU A 176 -9.80 0.33 16.67
N VAL A 177 -9.34 1.44 17.23
CA VAL A 177 -7.97 1.94 17.00
C VAL A 177 -7.08 1.58 18.17
N HIS A 178 -5.83 1.21 17.91
CA HIS A 178 -4.84 0.84 18.90
C HIS A 178 -3.57 1.65 18.71
N VAL A 179 -3.09 2.27 19.80
CA VAL A 179 -1.76 2.88 19.85
C VAL A 179 -0.75 1.77 20.10
N ILE A 180 0.19 1.57 19.18
CA ILE A 180 1.25 0.56 19.33
C ILE A 180 2.46 1.19 19.99
N LYS A 181 2.99 2.25 19.38
CA LYS A 181 4.23 2.88 19.84
C LYS A 181 4.40 4.29 19.30
N ASN A 182 4.77 5.23 20.17
CA ASN A 182 5.26 6.53 19.76
C ASN A 182 6.72 6.42 19.28
N LEU A 183 7.00 6.80 18.03
CA LEU A 183 8.35 6.72 17.46
C LEU A 183 9.17 8.00 17.71
N GLY A 184 8.50 9.12 18.01
CA GLY A 184 9.10 10.42 18.25
C GLY A 184 9.27 11.23 16.95
N SER A 185 9.23 12.56 17.09
CA SER A 185 9.27 13.54 15.99
C SER A 185 10.52 13.49 15.09
N ASP A 186 11.58 12.81 15.54
CA ASP A 186 12.84 12.71 14.81
C ASP A 186 12.86 11.49 13.86
N CYS A 187 11.83 10.66 13.88
CA CYS A 187 11.75 9.42 13.11
C CYS A 187 11.15 9.66 11.71
N TRP A 188 12.02 10.01 10.76
CA TRP A 188 11.69 10.05 9.32
C TRP A 188 12.22 8.78 8.65
N LEU A 189 11.50 7.68 8.71
CA LEU A 189 11.91 6.45 8.03
C LEU A 189 10.73 5.81 7.28
N PRO A 190 10.93 5.38 6.02
CA PRO A 190 9.96 4.52 5.35
C PRO A 190 9.83 3.22 6.17
N CYS A 191 8.60 2.90 6.57
CA CYS A 191 8.29 1.66 7.27
C CYS A 191 8.09 0.56 6.24
N ILE A 192 8.98 -0.44 6.21
CA ILE A 192 8.83 -1.58 5.31
C ILE A 192 8.13 -2.71 6.07
N PRO A 193 6.91 -3.11 5.70
CA PRO A 193 6.25 -4.25 6.33
C PRO A 193 7.02 -5.53 6.01
N TYR A 194 7.46 -6.24 7.05
CA TYR A 194 8.10 -7.55 6.92
C TYR A 194 7.18 -8.61 7.52
N VAL A 195 6.64 -9.48 6.67
CA VAL A 195 5.89 -10.67 7.09
C VAL A 195 6.84 -11.86 7.00
N PRO A 196 7.39 -12.37 8.12
CA PRO A 196 8.20 -13.58 8.10
C PRO A 196 7.36 -14.76 7.61
N PHE A 197 7.84 -15.43 6.56
CA PHE A 197 7.25 -16.67 6.09
C PHE A 197 7.57 -17.77 7.11
N TYR A 198 6.65 -18.06 8.03
CA TYR A 198 6.79 -19.22 8.90
C TYR A 198 6.51 -20.47 8.06
N VAL A 199 7.57 -21.14 7.62
CA VAL A 199 7.46 -22.49 7.09
C VAL A 199 7.07 -23.38 8.27
N GLU A 200 5.84 -23.91 8.26
CA GLU A 200 5.48 -25.02 9.14
C GLU A 200 6.41 -26.19 8.80
N SER A 201 7.43 -26.39 9.63
CA SER A 201 8.23 -27.62 9.61
C SER A 201 7.32 -28.75 10.06
N LEU A 202 6.68 -29.44 9.12
CA LEU A 202 6.14 -30.77 9.35
C LEU A 202 7.31 -31.73 9.59
N THR A 203 7.85 -31.74 10.80
CA THR A 203 8.59 -32.89 11.31
C THR A 203 7.59 -33.82 11.98
N ASP A 204 6.85 -34.59 11.20
CA ASP A 204 6.28 -35.84 11.70
C ASP A 204 7.40 -36.87 11.73
N GLY A 205 8.07 -36.94 12.88
CA GLY A 205 8.84 -38.12 13.24
C GLY A 205 7.89 -39.19 13.74
N HIS A 206 7.92 -40.36 13.10
CA HIS A 206 7.95 -41.69 13.73
C HIS A 206 8.34 -42.75 12.68
#